data_AF-A0A016WIC2-F1
#
_entry.id   AF-A0A016WIC2-F1
#
_cell.length_a   1.000
_cell.length_b   1.000
_cell.length_c   1.000
_cell.angle_alpha   90.00
_cell.angle_beta   90.00
_cell.angle_gamma   90.00
#
_symmetry.space_group_name_H-M   'P 1'
#
loop_
_entity.id
_entity.type
_entity.pdbx_description
1 polymer ?
#
loop_
_entity_poly.entity_id
_entity_poly.type
_entity_poly.pdbx_seq_one_letter_code
_entity_poly.pdbx_strand_id
1 'polypeptide(L)'
;MPGDGSSGVIRVRRRLKAGKCLETGLTVREIYSEEKLKTLIKVQSKKMEEAAQGDILARIADFPKKTVQDMMTPMEDAFVLSGSETLDLKLLVTILEKGYTRIPVFEEKNKSNISTVLNVKVCLKIDGFL
;
A
#
# COMPACT_ATOMS: atom_id res chain seq x y z
N MET A 1 -19.22 -11.55 23.10
CA MET A 1 -19.27 -10.68 21.91
C MET A 1 -17.88 -10.11 21.71
N PRO A 2 -17.11 -10.52 20.71
CA PRO A 2 -15.81 -9.89 20.45
C PRO A 2 -16.06 -8.53 19.81
N GLY A 3 -15.46 -7.50 20.40
CA GLY A 3 -15.61 -6.11 19.99
C GLY A 3 -14.98 -5.85 18.63
N ASP A 4 -15.75 -5.21 17.75
CA ASP A 4 -15.28 -4.66 16.49
C ASP A 4 -14.29 -3.52 16.80
N GLY A 5 -13.02 -3.88 16.94
CA GLY A 5 -11.91 -2.95 16.87
C GLY A 5 -11.85 -2.38 15.46
N SER A 6 -12.58 -1.28 15.24
CA SER A 6 -12.49 -0.48 14.03
C SER A 6 -11.12 0.20 14.00
N SER A 7 -10.08 -0.56 13.63
CA SER A 7 -8.83 0.01 13.15
C SER A 7 -9.21 0.88 11.96
N GLY A 8 -8.92 2.18 12.06
CA GLY A 8 -9.33 3.18 11.08
C GLY A 8 -8.62 2.99 9.74
N VAL A 9 -8.94 1.95 8.98
CA VAL A 9 -8.36 1.74 7.65
C VAL A 9 -8.82 2.88 6.75
N ILE A 10 -7.90 3.50 6.01
CA ILE A 10 -8.23 4.48 4.97
C ILE A 10 -9.12 3.78 3.94
N ARG A 11 -10.43 4.02 4.05
CA ARG A 11 -11.44 3.32 3.25
C ARG A 11 -11.46 3.93 1.85
N VAL A 12 -10.57 3.45 0.99
CA VAL A 12 -10.62 3.75 -0.45
C VAL A 12 -11.93 3.18 -0.98
N ARG A 13 -12.90 4.04 -1.31
CA ARG A 13 -14.14 3.60 -1.97
C ARG A 13 -13.75 2.93 -3.29
N ARG A 14 -13.85 1.61 -3.35
CA ARG A 14 -13.72 0.86 -4.61
C ARG A 14 -14.83 1.34 -5.54
N ARG A 15 -14.47 2.11 -6.59
CA ARG A 15 -15.25 2.06 -7.83
C ARG A 15 -15.01 0.66 -8.42
N LEU A 16 -16.05 -0.18 -8.41
CA LEU A 16 -16.09 -1.40 -9.20
C LEU A 16 -15.95 -1.00 -10.67
N LYS A 17 -14.73 -1.00 -11.21
CA LYS A 17 -14.56 -1.11 -12.66
C LYS A 17 -14.72 -2.57 -13.01
N ALA A 18 -15.87 -2.91 -13.58
CA ALA A 18 -16.01 -4.13 -14.34
C ALA A 18 -15.05 -4.06 -15.54
N GLY A 19 -14.23 -5.10 -15.72
CA GLY A 19 -13.42 -5.30 -16.93
C GLY A 19 -12.02 -5.82 -16.60
N LYS A 20 -11.49 -6.85 -17.26
CA LYS A 20 -11.99 -7.76 -18.31
C LYS A 20 -11.24 -9.07 -18.08
N CYS A 21 -11.89 -10.21 -18.30
CA CYS A 21 -11.17 -11.49 -18.40
C CYS A 21 -10.15 -11.38 -19.54
N LEU A 22 -8.88 -11.66 -19.23
CA LEU A 22 -7.86 -11.79 -20.26
C LEU A 22 -8.08 -13.15 -20.95
N GLU A 23 -8.94 -13.16 -21.96
CA GLU A 23 -9.02 -14.26 -22.89
C GLU A 23 -7.87 -14.13 -23.89
N THR A 24 -6.78 -14.86 -23.65
CA THR A 24 -5.83 -15.22 -24.70
C THR A 24 -5.59 -16.72 -24.60
N GLY A 25 -5.90 -17.42 -25.71
CA GLY A 25 -6.11 -18.85 -25.78
C GLY A 25 -4.85 -19.73 -25.68
N LEU A 26 -5.12 -20.97 -25.21
CA LEU A 26 -4.57 -22.29 -25.60
C LEU A 26 -3.10 -22.31 -26.08
N THR A 27 -2.17 -23.06 -25.47
CA THR A 27 -2.22 -24.51 -25.19
C THR A 27 -1.11 -24.91 -24.20
N VAL A 28 -1.45 -25.50 -23.05
CA VAL A 28 -0.91 -26.80 -22.55
C VAL A 28 -1.85 -27.23 -21.42
N ARG A 29 -2.56 -28.33 -21.66
CA ARG A 29 -3.42 -28.99 -20.69
C ARG A 29 -2.56 -29.66 -19.62
N GLU A 30 -2.23 -28.90 -18.60
CA GLU A 30 -2.27 -29.39 -17.23
C GLU A 30 -2.86 -28.25 -16.41
N ILE A 31 -4.11 -28.42 -15.97
CA ILE A 31 -4.70 -27.53 -14.96
C ILE A 31 -3.93 -27.84 -13.68
N TYR A 32 -2.76 -27.23 -13.51
CA TYR A 32 -2.03 -27.28 -12.25
C TYR A 32 -2.92 -26.61 -11.22
N SER A 33 -3.35 -27.36 -10.20
CA SER A 33 -3.99 -26.75 -9.05
C SER A 33 -3.07 -25.68 -8.48
N GLU A 34 -3.65 -24.60 -7.98
CA GLU A 34 -2.87 -23.48 -7.43
C GLU A 34 -1.85 -23.95 -6.38
N GLU A 35 -2.18 -25.01 -5.66
CA GLU A 35 -1.34 -25.67 -4.66
C GLU A 35 -0.10 -26.33 -5.28
N LYS A 36 -0.25 -27.04 -6.42
CA LYS A 36 0.87 -27.65 -7.13
C LYS A 36 1.83 -26.58 -7.66
N LEU A 37 1.29 -25.53 -8.26
CA LEU A 37 2.08 -24.42 -8.79
C LEU A 37 2.90 -23.73 -7.67
N LYS A 38 2.27 -23.48 -6.52
CA LYS A 38 2.95 -22.92 -5.33
C LYS A 38 4.05 -23.83 -4.80
N THR A 39 3.84 -25.14 -4.82
CA THR A 39 4.83 -26.10 -4.32
C THR A 39 6.06 -26.13 -5.24
N LEU A 40 5.86 -26.11 -6.56
CA LEU A 40 6.93 -26.00 -7.55
C LEU A 40 7.73 -24.70 -7.40
N ILE A 41 7.04 -23.57 -7.25
CA ILE A 41 7.69 -22.27 -7.03
C ILE A 41 8.53 -22.26 -5.75
N LYS A 42 8.01 -22.82 -4.64
CA LYS A 42 8.75 -22.94 -3.36
C LYS A 42 9.96 -23.86 -3.45
N VAL A 43 9.91 -24.90 -4.29
CA VAL A 43 11.04 -25.81 -4.51
C VAL A 43 12.10 -25.13 -5.38
N GLN A 44 11.69 -24.37 -6.40
CA GLN A 44 12.61 -23.63 -7.26
C GLN A 44 13.26 -22.45 -6.53
N SER A 45 12.53 -21.70 -5.71
CA SER A 45 13.09 -20.58 -4.95
C SER A 45 14.20 -21.01 -3.99
N LYS A 46 14.15 -22.25 -3.47
CA LYS A 46 15.20 -22.83 -2.61
C LYS A 46 16.41 -23.38 -3.38
N LYS A 47 16.25 -23.67 -4.67
CA LYS A 47 17.32 -24.19 -5.54
C LYS A 47 18.06 -23.11 -6.31
N MET A 48 17.52 -21.88 -6.34
CA MET A 48 18.20 -20.72 -6.93
C MET A 48 19.41 -20.34 -6.06
N GLU A 49 20.57 -20.11 -6.68
CA GLU A 49 21.76 -19.57 -6.01
C GLU A 49 21.52 -18.14 -5.50
N GLU A 50 20.68 -17.36 -6.20
CA GLU A 50 20.33 -16.00 -5.82
C GLU A 50 19.02 -15.99 -5.00
N ALA A 51 19.17 -15.94 -3.67
CA ALA A 51 18.05 -15.92 -2.73
C ALA A 51 17.05 -14.78 -3.02
N ALA A 52 17.54 -13.62 -3.47
CA ALA A 52 16.70 -12.47 -3.80
C ALA A 52 15.69 -12.76 -4.93
N GLN A 53 16.08 -13.50 -5.97
CA GLN A 53 15.17 -13.89 -7.05
C GLN A 53 14.11 -14.88 -6.57
N GLY A 54 14.51 -15.83 -5.72
CA GLY A 54 13.62 -16.79 -5.11
C GLY A 54 12.53 -16.13 -4.26
N ASP A 55 12.90 -15.13 -3.47
CA ASP A 55 11.97 -14.36 -2.62
C ASP A 55 10.99 -13.52 -3.45
N ILE A 56 11.45 -12.91 -4.54
CA ILE A 56 10.57 -12.16 -5.45
C ILE A 56 9.54 -13.09 -6.09
N LEU A 57 9.98 -14.25 -6.59
CA LEU A 57 9.10 -15.23 -7.22
C LEU A 57 8.03 -15.77 -6.24
N ALA A 58 8.44 -16.09 -5.02
CA ALA A 58 7.52 -16.52 -3.97
C ALA A 58 6.51 -15.41 -3.62
N ARG A 59 6.97 -14.15 -3.52
CA ARG A 59 6.10 -12.99 -3.26
C ARG A 59 5.07 -12.77 -4.37
N ILE A 60 5.45 -12.95 -5.64
CA ILE A 60 4.54 -12.81 -6.79
C ILE A 60 3.46 -13.90 -6.75
N ALA A 61 3.84 -15.15 -6.44
CA ALA A 61 2.89 -16.26 -6.34
C ALA A 61 1.82 -16.06 -5.27
N ASP A 62 2.14 -15.34 -4.20
CA ASP A 62 1.22 -15.02 -3.10
C ASP A 62 0.54 -13.65 -3.25
N PHE A 63 0.99 -12.80 -4.17
CA PHE A 63 0.42 -11.48 -4.43
C PHE A 63 -1.10 -11.47 -4.72
N PRO A 64 -1.67 -12.35 -5.57
CA PRO A 64 -3.11 -12.29 -5.88
C PRO A 64 -4.02 -12.63 -4.70
N LYS A 65 -3.49 -13.26 -3.64
CA LYS A 65 -4.24 -13.55 -2.41
C LYS A 65 -4.19 -12.43 -1.39
N LYS A 66 -3.21 -11.53 -1.50
CA LYS A 66 -3.04 -10.45 -0.53
C LYS A 66 -4.09 -9.38 -0.77
N THR A 67 -4.75 -8.98 0.31
CA THR A 67 -5.73 -7.90 0.25
C THR A 67 -5.06 -6.57 0.57
N VAL A 68 -5.75 -5.47 0.24
CA VAL A 68 -5.30 -4.12 0.58
C VAL A 68 -5.14 -3.96 2.10
N GLN A 69 -5.99 -4.63 2.89
CA GLN A 69 -5.90 -4.61 4.35
C GLN A 69 -4.57 -5.19 4.86
N ASP A 70 -4.02 -6.21 4.19
CA ASP A 70 -2.76 -6.86 4.59
C ASP A 70 -1.52 -6.04 4.19
N MET A 71 -1.67 -5.06 3.30
CA MET A 71 -0.56 -4.26 2.77
C MET A 71 -0.58 -2.80 3.22
N MET A 72 -1.68 -2.32 3.79
CA MET A 72 -1.79 -0.94 4.26
C MET A 72 -1.14 -0.76 5.61
N THR A 73 -0.57 0.43 5.83
CA THR A 73 -0.14 0.88 7.16
C THR A 73 -1.37 1.18 8.02
N PRO A 74 -1.44 0.67 9.26
CA PRO A 74 -2.54 1.00 10.16
C PRO A 74 -2.50 2.49 10.53
N MET A 75 -3.66 3.04 10.90
CA MET A 75 -3.80 4.48 11.14
C MET A 75 -3.03 4.98 12.37
N GLU A 76 -2.82 4.10 13.34
CA GLU A 76 -2.03 4.38 14.55
C GLU A 76 -0.56 4.67 14.24
N ASP A 77 -0.02 4.05 13.19
CA ASP A 77 1.35 4.26 12.73
C ASP A 77 1.46 5.30 11.60
N ALA A 78 0.32 5.78 11.09
CA ALA A 78 0.29 6.73 10.00
C ALA A 78 0.55 8.16 10.49
N PHE A 79 1.46 8.86 9.81
CA PHE A 79 1.66 10.29 10.03
C PHE A 79 0.60 11.08 9.24
N VAL A 80 -0.33 11.73 9.94
CA VAL A 80 -1.46 12.46 9.36
C VAL A 80 -1.49 13.88 9.90
N LEU A 81 -1.80 14.87 9.06
CA LEU A 81 -1.89 16.29 9.43
C LEU A 81 -3.34 16.78 9.43
N SER A 82 -3.63 17.79 10.26
CA SER A 82 -4.92 18.48 10.23
C SER A 82 -4.93 19.52 9.12
N GLY A 83 -6.04 19.63 8.38
CA GLY A 83 -6.22 20.66 7.34
C GLY A 83 -6.34 22.09 7.89
N SER A 84 -6.65 22.25 9.18
CA SER A 84 -6.71 23.54 9.86
C SER A 84 -5.44 23.91 10.61
N GLU A 85 -4.46 23.02 10.67
CA GLU A 85 -3.19 23.27 11.36
C GLU A 85 -2.21 24.00 10.43
N THR A 86 -1.59 25.05 10.95
CA THR A 86 -0.54 25.77 10.23
C THR A 86 0.71 24.91 10.14
N LEU A 87 1.24 24.72 8.93
CA LEU A 87 2.47 23.98 8.71
C LEU A 87 3.68 24.78 9.22
N ASP A 88 4.08 24.52 10.47
CA ASP A 88 5.22 25.18 11.09
C ASP A 88 6.56 24.62 10.57
N LEU A 89 7.60 25.45 10.55
CA LEU A 89 8.94 25.07 10.10
C LEU A 89 9.50 23.88 10.88
N LYS A 90 9.20 23.79 12.18
CA LYS A 90 9.59 22.65 13.02
C LYS A 90 9.00 21.33 12.52
N LEU A 91 7.70 21.34 12.18
CA LEU A 91 7.00 20.17 11.64
C LEU A 91 7.55 19.80 10.26
N LEU A 92 7.83 20.80 9.43
CA LEU A 92 8.39 20.61 8.09
C LEU A 92 9.78 19.95 8.14
N VAL A 93 10.65 20.38 9.07
CA VAL A 93 11.96 19.75 9.30
C VAL A 93 11.79 18.30 9.74
N THR A 94 10.88 18.00 10.68
CA THR A 94 10.60 16.61 11.09
C THR A 94 10.11 15.75 9.93
N ILE A 95 9.27 16.31 9.05
CA ILE A 95 8.78 15.61 7.85
C ILE A 95 9.93 15.27 6.89
N LEU A 96 10.85 16.21 6.70
CA LEU A 96 12.02 16.06 5.85
C LEU A 96 13.00 15.01 6.39
N GLU A 97 13.27 15.04 7.71
CA GLU A 97 14.12 14.05 8.38
C GLU A 97 13.53 12.64 8.27
N LYS A 98 12.21 12.50 8.36
CA LYS A 98 11.52 11.22 8.19
C LYS A 98 11.41 10.78 6.72
N GLY A 99 11.69 11.66 5.76
CA GLY A 99 11.66 11.34 4.33
C GLY A 99 10.25 11.10 3.76
N TYR A 100 9.20 11.64 4.40
CA TYR A 100 7.84 11.48 3.88
C TYR A 100 7.63 12.35 2.64
N THR A 101 7.00 11.79 1.61
CA THR A 101 6.71 12.49 0.35
C THR A 101 5.23 12.84 0.19
N ARG A 102 4.35 12.03 0.79
CA ARG A 102 2.90 12.15 0.69
C ARG A 102 2.33 12.00 2.09
N ILE A 103 1.68 13.06 2.56
CA ILE A 103 1.12 13.10 3.91
C ILE A 103 -0.39 13.26 3.79
N PRO A 104 -1.19 12.30 4.28
CA PRO A 104 -2.64 12.47 4.31
C PRO A 104 -3.04 13.62 5.23
N VAL A 105 -4.03 14.40 4.78
CA VAL A 105 -4.60 15.53 5.51
C VAL A 105 -6.06 15.21 5.81
N PHE A 106 -6.45 15.31 7.08
CA PHE A 106 -7.83 15.11 7.52
C PHE A 106 -8.52 16.45 7.83
N GLU A 107 -9.85 16.48 7.73
CA GLU A 107 -10.64 17.67 8.01
C GLU A 107 -11.18 17.63 9.45
N GLU A 108 -10.86 18.69 10.20
CA GLU A 108 -11.22 19.03 11.59
C GLU A 108 -11.59 17.88 12.55
N LYS A 109 -12.76 17.26 12.37
CA LYS A 109 -13.43 16.48 13.44
C LYS A 109 -13.19 14.97 13.37
N ASN A 110 -12.73 14.42 12.25
CA ASN A 110 -12.57 12.97 12.10
C ASN A 110 -11.24 12.61 11.41
N LYS A 111 -10.30 12.06 12.20
CA LYS A 111 -9.04 11.51 11.67
C LYS A 111 -9.26 10.42 10.63
N SER A 112 -10.36 9.68 10.72
CA SER A 112 -10.75 8.63 9.76
C SER A 112 -11.18 9.17 8.39
N ASN A 113 -11.41 10.48 8.26
CA ASN A 113 -11.81 11.11 7.00
C ASN A 113 -10.66 11.94 6.42
N ILE A 114 -9.90 11.32 5.51
CA ILE A 114 -8.83 11.98 4.78
C ILE A 114 -9.44 12.71 3.58
N SER A 115 -9.33 14.04 3.56
CA SER A 115 -9.87 14.88 2.50
C SER A 115 -8.89 14.99 1.33
N THR A 116 -7.59 15.19 1.65
CA THR A 116 -6.56 15.44 0.64
C THR A 116 -5.21 14.82 1.04
N VAL A 117 -4.25 14.84 0.11
CA VAL A 117 -2.88 14.40 0.35
C VAL A 117 -1.94 15.56 0.05
N LEU A 118 -1.15 15.95 1.04
CA LEU A 118 -0.12 16.97 0.93
C LEU A 118 1.15 16.36 0.28
N ASN A 119 1.62 17.01 -0.77
CA ASN A 119 2.91 16.69 -1.40
C ASN A 119 3.98 17.66 -0.89
N VAL A 120 4.89 17.14 -0.08
CA VAL A 120 5.95 17.92 0.57
C VAL A 120 6.82 18.64 -0.45
N LYS A 121 7.13 18.00 -1.59
CA LYS A 121 7.95 18.60 -2.65
C LYS A 121 7.27 19.79 -3.33
N VAL A 122 5.93 19.79 -3.37
CA VAL A 122 5.17 20.90 -3.95
C VAL A 122 5.06 22.03 -2.95
N CYS A 123 4.83 21.72 -1.67
CA CYS A 123 4.78 22.70 -0.59
C CYS A 123 6.09 23.51 -0.52
N LEU A 124 7.24 22.84 -0.46
CA LEU A 124 8.55 23.48 -0.38
C LEU A 124 8.85 24.45 -1.53
N LYS A 125 8.30 24.18 -2.72
CA LYS A 125 8.44 25.07 -3.88
C LYS A 125 7.59 26.32 -3.76
N ILE A 126 6.42 26.23 -3.14
CA ILE A 126 5.51 27.37 -2.94
C ILE A 126 6.06 28.30 -1.86
N ASP A 127 6.65 27.74 -0.79
CA ASP A 127 7.26 28.50 0.30
C ASP A 127 8.63 29.12 -0.05
N GLY A 128 9.09 28.99 -1.31
CA GLY A 128 10.30 29.65 -1.80
C GLY A 128 11.62 29.03 -1.29
N PHE A 129 11.60 27.76 -0.88
CA PHE A 129 12.78 27.05 -0.38
C PHE A 129 13.71 26.50 -1.49
N LEU A 130 13.32 26.65 -2.77
CA LEU A 130 14.09 26.20 -3.94
C LEU A 130 13.95 27.19 -5.11
#